data_AF-A0A6P0X504-F1
#
_entry.id   AF-A0A6P0X504-F1
#
_cell.length_a   1.000
_cell.length_b   1.000
_cell.length_c   1.000
_cell.angle_alpha   90.00
_cell.angle_beta   90.00
_cell.angle_gamma   90.00
#
_symmetry.space_group_name_H-M   'P 1'
#
loop_
_entity.id
_entity.type
_entity.pdbx_description
1 polymer ?
#
loop_
_entity_poly.entity_id
_entity_poly.type
_entity_poly.pdbx_seq_one_letter_code
_entity_poly.pdbx_strand_id
1 'polypeptide(L)'
;MAILSDFVRIVGDNNIRIGDGSNENGFTRSFRTAGRLANRSAFITFMVKGMTVSNDDADVFVNDKRVGVLFNANGGNRNHWQTQTVSMAGSDLNDGDNVLRVGSVPNPTGSDDFDDFTIRNVYCHFHQES
;
A
#
# COMPACT_ATOMS: atom_id res chain seq x y z
N MET A 1 16.97 -23.94 13.47
CA MET A 1 17.45 -22.66 12.91
C MET A 1 16.24 -21.74 12.83
N ALA A 2 16.30 -20.52 13.36
CA ALA A 2 15.18 -19.59 13.29
C ALA A 2 15.08 -18.98 11.88
N ILE A 3 13.87 -18.76 11.39
CA ILE A 3 13.64 -18.01 10.14
C ILE A 3 13.67 -16.53 10.51
N LEU A 4 14.60 -15.77 9.91
CA LEU A 4 14.67 -14.33 10.09
C LEU A 4 13.63 -13.65 9.18
N SER A 5 12.93 -12.67 9.75
CA SER A 5 12.01 -11.77 9.06
C SER A 5 12.31 -10.37 9.55
N ASP A 6 12.51 -9.46 8.60
CA ASP A 6 12.76 -8.05 8.86
C ASP A 6 11.63 -7.21 8.28
N PHE A 7 11.58 -5.95 8.68
CA PHE A 7 10.56 -5.03 8.19
C PHE A 7 11.11 -3.62 8.00
N VAL A 8 10.51 -2.92 7.05
CA VAL A 8 10.84 -1.53 6.76
C VAL A 8 9.58 -0.72 6.89
N ARG A 9 9.67 0.37 7.67
CA ARG A 9 8.62 1.38 7.78
C ARG A 9 8.67 2.29 6.55
N ILE A 10 7.68 2.13 5.66
CA ILE A 10 7.52 2.99 4.48
C ILE A 10 6.84 4.29 4.89
N VAL A 11 5.72 4.22 5.62
CA VAL A 11 5.02 5.39 6.18
C VAL A 11 4.81 5.17 7.68
N GLY A 12 5.16 6.16 8.50
CA GLY A 12 4.86 6.12 9.94
C GLY A 12 3.39 6.46 10.24
N ASP A 13 3.12 7.04 11.41
CA ASP A 13 1.77 7.40 11.83
C ASP A 13 1.21 8.69 11.16
N ASN A 14 1.92 9.19 10.13
CA ASN A 14 1.45 10.33 9.36
C ASN A 14 0.30 9.90 8.43
N ASN A 15 -0.78 10.67 8.44
CA ASN A 15 -1.89 10.49 7.52
C ASN A 15 -1.52 11.00 6.12
N ILE A 16 -1.51 10.11 5.14
CA ILE A 16 -1.31 10.45 3.72
C ILE A 16 -2.65 10.33 3.01
N ARG A 17 -3.21 11.46 2.55
CA ARG A 17 -4.43 11.49 1.73
C ARG A 17 -4.09 11.20 0.26
N ILE A 18 -4.92 10.39 -0.39
CA ILE A 18 -4.83 10.02 -1.80
C ILE A 18 -6.18 10.33 -2.44
N GLY A 19 -6.17 11.12 -3.51
CA GLY A 19 -7.36 11.63 -4.21
C GLY A 19 -7.27 13.14 -4.46
N ASP A 20 -8.39 13.84 -4.41
CA ASP A 20 -8.54 15.22 -4.88
C ASP A 20 -7.67 16.22 -4.10
N GLY A 21 -6.85 16.99 -4.81
CA GLY A 21 -5.91 17.94 -4.23
C GLY A 21 -4.77 17.29 -3.44
N SER A 22 -4.57 15.97 -3.50
CA SER A 22 -3.53 15.25 -2.76
C SER A 22 -3.21 13.88 -3.37
N ASN A 23 -2.05 13.75 -4.02
CA ASN A 23 -1.64 12.50 -4.69
C ASN A 23 -2.68 12.00 -5.71
N GLU A 24 -3.27 12.90 -6.50
CA GLU A 24 -4.29 12.60 -7.53
C GLU A 24 -3.82 11.56 -8.55
N ASN A 25 -2.52 11.58 -8.90
CA ASN A 25 -1.88 10.60 -9.78
C ASN A 25 -1.35 9.36 -9.03
N GLY A 26 -1.80 9.15 -7.80
CA GLY A 26 -1.32 8.11 -6.90
C GLY A 26 -0.17 8.57 -5.98
N PHE A 27 -0.10 7.96 -4.81
CA PHE A 27 0.98 8.14 -3.86
C PHE A 27 2.18 7.28 -4.25
N THR A 28 3.38 7.86 -4.25
CA THR A 28 4.62 7.13 -4.54
C THR A 28 5.66 7.37 -3.45
N ARG A 29 6.35 6.31 -3.00
CA ARG A 29 7.42 6.41 -1.99
C ARG A 29 8.47 5.33 -2.14
N SER A 30 9.74 5.74 -2.06
CA SER A 30 10.87 4.82 -2.04
C SER A 30 11.06 4.19 -0.67
N PHE A 31 11.53 2.94 -0.65
CA PHE A 31 11.90 2.19 0.54
C PHE A 31 13.01 1.18 0.21
N ARG A 32 13.71 0.65 1.22
CA ARG A 32 14.89 -0.20 0.98
C ARG A 32 14.75 -1.55 1.68
N THR A 33 14.91 -2.67 0.97
CA THR A 33 14.85 -4.04 1.49
C THR A 33 16.17 -4.76 1.24
N ALA A 34 17.19 -4.42 2.04
CA ALA A 34 18.51 -5.04 1.92
C ALA A 34 18.49 -6.49 2.42
N GLY A 35 19.18 -7.40 1.72
CA GLY A 35 19.29 -8.81 2.09
C GLY A 35 18.00 -9.62 1.90
N ARG A 36 17.02 -9.10 1.14
CA ARG A 36 15.74 -9.77 0.94
C ARG A 36 15.90 -11.09 0.19
N LEU A 37 15.19 -12.13 0.64
CA LEU A 37 15.16 -13.44 -0.02
C LEU A 37 14.14 -13.48 -1.16
N ALA A 38 14.64 -13.64 -2.39
CA ALA A 38 13.81 -13.62 -3.60
C ALA A 38 12.79 -14.78 -3.70
N ASN A 39 13.12 -15.94 -3.16
CA ASN A 39 12.31 -17.16 -3.25
C ASN A 39 11.37 -17.36 -2.03
N ARG A 40 11.11 -16.30 -1.27
CA ARG A 40 10.25 -16.30 -0.09
C ARG A 40 9.13 -15.28 -0.27
N SER A 41 8.14 -15.30 0.61
CA SER A 41 7.03 -14.34 0.57
C SER A 41 7.43 -13.00 1.18
N ALA A 42 6.78 -11.93 0.73
CA ALA A 42 6.81 -10.63 1.38
C ALA A 42 5.37 -10.11 1.49
N PHE A 43 5.13 -9.16 2.37
CA PHE A 43 3.82 -8.52 2.45
C PHE A 43 3.94 -7.07 2.92
N ILE A 44 3.02 -6.22 2.46
CA ILE A 44 2.90 -4.85 2.90
C ILE A 44 1.59 -4.70 3.67
N THR A 45 1.68 -4.18 4.89
CA THR A 45 0.50 -3.83 5.71
C THR A 45 0.22 -2.34 5.59
N PHE A 46 -1.07 -2.00 5.59
CA PHE A 46 -1.57 -0.63 5.48
C PHE A 46 -2.65 -0.44 6.54
N MET A 47 -2.67 0.72 7.19
CA MET A 47 -3.91 1.23 7.79
C MET A 47 -4.59 2.16 6.81
N VAL A 48 -5.85 1.92 6.52
CA VAL A 48 -6.62 2.60 5.48
C VAL A 48 -7.96 3.08 6.05
N LYS A 49 -8.42 4.26 5.65
CA LYS A 49 -9.80 4.74 5.87
C LYS A 49 -10.27 5.55 4.66
N GLY A 50 -11.57 5.64 4.42
CA GLY A 50 -12.15 6.26 3.23
C GLY A 50 -12.56 5.22 2.20
N MET A 51 -12.54 5.56 0.90
CA MET A 51 -13.02 4.71 -0.20
C MET A 51 -14.45 4.19 0.04
N THR A 52 -15.39 5.08 0.34
CA THR A 52 -16.75 4.69 0.78
C THR A 52 -17.83 4.88 -0.28
N VAL A 53 -17.51 5.48 -1.42
CA VAL A 53 -18.48 5.79 -2.47
C VAL A 53 -18.20 5.05 -3.78
N SER A 54 -16.95 4.70 -4.06
CA SER A 54 -16.55 3.95 -5.25
C SER A 54 -16.80 2.44 -5.08
N ASN A 55 -17.01 1.77 -6.22
CA ASN A 55 -16.99 0.31 -6.30
C ASN A 55 -15.60 -0.23 -6.68
N ASP A 56 -14.67 0.67 -7.02
CA ASP A 56 -13.32 0.31 -7.43
C ASP A 56 -12.38 0.27 -6.22
N ASP A 57 -11.36 -0.57 -6.31
CA ASP A 57 -10.30 -0.69 -5.30
C ASP A 57 -9.06 0.14 -5.69
N ALA A 58 -8.23 0.48 -4.71
CA ALA A 58 -6.96 1.17 -5.00
C ALA A 58 -5.87 0.18 -5.38
N ASP A 59 -5.34 0.27 -6.60
CA ASP A 59 -4.24 -0.59 -7.04
C ASP A 59 -2.94 -0.31 -6.28
N VAL A 60 -2.22 -1.37 -5.91
CA VAL A 60 -0.92 -1.30 -5.24
C VAL A 60 0.15 -1.87 -6.16
N PHE A 61 1.22 -1.12 -6.33
CA PHE A 61 2.36 -1.47 -7.16
C PHE A 61 3.66 -1.42 -6.36
N VAL A 62 4.57 -2.33 -6.68
CA VAL A 62 5.95 -2.32 -6.22
C VAL A 62 6.84 -2.46 -7.44
N ASN A 63 7.78 -1.53 -7.63
CA ASN A 63 8.68 -1.50 -8.79
C ASN A 63 7.92 -1.61 -10.13
N ASP A 64 6.85 -0.81 -10.26
CA ASP A 64 5.91 -0.78 -11.39
C ASP A 64 5.15 -2.08 -11.69
N LYS A 65 5.34 -3.12 -10.88
CA LYS A 65 4.54 -4.34 -10.94
C LYS A 65 3.33 -4.21 -10.01
N ARG A 66 2.13 -4.49 -10.54
CA ARG A 66 0.91 -4.58 -9.72
C ARG A 66 1.01 -5.81 -8.80
N VAL A 67 0.98 -5.58 -7.49
CA VAL A 67 1.12 -6.63 -6.46
C VAL A 67 -0.19 -6.92 -5.73
N GLY A 68 -1.18 -6.04 -5.82
CA GLY A 68 -2.50 -6.26 -5.22
C GLY A 68 -3.34 -5.00 -5.22
N VAL A 69 -4.32 -4.95 -4.31
CA VAL A 69 -5.25 -3.84 -4.14
C VAL A 69 -5.46 -3.53 -2.66
N LEU A 70 -5.87 -2.30 -2.35
CA LEU A 70 -6.55 -1.95 -1.11
C LEU A 70 -8.04 -1.93 -1.38
N PHE A 71 -8.77 -2.80 -0.70
CA PHE A 71 -10.21 -2.92 -0.87
C PHE A 71 -10.92 -1.67 -0.39
N ASN A 72 -11.91 -1.24 -1.16
CA ASN A 72 -12.81 -0.18 -0.76
C ASN A 72 -13.69 -0.57 0.44
N ALA A 73 -14.27 0.43 1.08
CA ALA A 73 -15.23 0.28 2.16
C ALA A 73 -16.59 0.86 1.76
N ASN A 74 -17.06 0.58 0.53
CA ASN A 74 -18.31 1.12 0.00
C ASN A 74 -19.48 0.95 0.98
N GLY A 75 -20.21 2.03 1.23
CA GLY A 75 -21.34 2.08 2.15
C GLY A 75 -20.94 2.02 3.63
N GLY A 76 -19.64 1.94 3.92
CA GLY A 76 -19.07 1.93 5.26
C GLY A 76 -18.87 3.31 5.87
N ASN A 77 -18.27 3.34 7.05
CA ASN A 77 -17.93 4.59 7.74
C ASN A 77 -16.57 5.12 7.26
N ARG A 78 -16.57 6.27 6.58
CA ARG A 78 -15.36 6.92 6.03
C ARG A 78 -14.26 7.24 7.06
N ASN A 79 -14.61 7.31 8.34
CA ASN A 79 -13.66 7.62 9.42
C ASN A 79 -13.12 6.37 10.12
N HIS A 80 -13.58 5.17 9.76
CA HIS A 80 -13.13 3.92 10.36
C HIS A 80 -11.82 3.46 9.72
N TRP A 81 -10.80 3.27 10.54
CA TRP A 81 -9.54 2.67 10.12
C TRP A 81 -9.64 1.15 10.01
N GLN A 82 -9.14 0.60 8.92
CA GLN A 82 -9.02 -0.83 8.66
C GLN A 82 -7.56 -1.18 8.39
N THR A 83 -7.11 -2.33 8.88
CA THR A 83 -5.79 -2.87 8.51
C THR A 83 -5.97 -3.80 7.32
N GLN A 84 -5.23 -3.55 6.25
CA GLN A 84 -5.23 -4.37 5.05
C GLN A 84 -3.80 -4.83 4.74
N THR A 85 -3.67 -6.03 4.20
CA THR A 85 -2.38 -6.64 3.88
C THR A 85 -2.36 -7.06 2.42
N VAL A 86 -1.34 -6.63 1.69
CA VAL A 86 -1.05 -7.06 0.33
C VAL A 86 0.14 -8.01 0.36
N SER A 87 -0.09 -9.28 0.04
CA SER A 87 0.95 -10.31 -0.06
C SER A 87 1.54 -10.36 -1.46
N MET A 88 2.84 -10.54 -1.56
CA MET A 88 3.58 -10.59 -2.82
C MET A 88 4.74 -11.58 -2.77
N ALA A 89 5.31 -11.89 -3.93
CA ALA A 89 6.54 -12.68 -3.95
C ALA A 89 7.71 -11.81 -3.52
N GLY A 90 8.66 -12.37 -2.78
CA GLY A 90 9.91 -11.71 -2.42
C GLY A 90 10.71 -11.32 -3.66
N SER A 91 10.50 -12.01 -4.80
CA SER A 91 11.05 -11.67 -6.12
C SER A 91 10.58 -10.33 -6.68
N ASP A 92 9.46 -9.79 -6.17
CA ASP A 92 8.91 -8.50 -6.59
C ASP A 92 9.64 -7.31 -5.95
N LEU A 93 10.39 -7.58 -4.87
CA LEU A 93 11.30 -6.61 -4.26
C LEU A 93 12.66 -6.66 -4.95
N ASN A 94 13.37 -5.53 -4.95
CA ASN A 94 14.80 -5.45 -5.24
C ASN A 94 15.59 -5.67 -3.95
N ASP A 95 16.79 -6.26 -4.06
CA ASP A 95 17.75 -6.19 -2.95
C ASP A 95 18.36 -4.78 -2.93
N GLY A 96 17.93 -3.95 -1.98
CA GLY A 96 18.18 -2.52 -1.99
C GLY A 96 16.92 -1.71 -2.26
N ASP A 97 16.97 -0.77 -3.21
CA ASP A 97 15.96 0.27 -3.33
C ASP A 97 14.73 -0.19 -4.13
N ASN A 98 13.56 0.15 -3.61
CA ASN A 98 12.26 -0.18 -4.13
C ASN A 98 11.38 1.08 -4.18
N VAL A 99 10.33 1.02 -4.98
CA VAL A 99 9.31 2.06 -5.05
C VAL A 99 7.93 1.45 -4.82
N LEU A 100 7.22 1.93 -3.80
CA LEU A 100 5.81 1.66 -3.57
C LEU A 100 4.98 2.72 -4.29
N ARG A 101 3.94 2.30 -5.01
CA ARG A 101 2.91 3.20 -5.53
C ARG A 101 1.52 2.68 -5.15
N VAL A 102 0.66 3.59 -4.68
CA VAL A 102 -0.75 3.33 -4.38
C VAL A 102 -1.59 4.25 -5.27
N GLY A 103 -2.46 3.68 -6.09
CA GLY A 103 -3.31 4.42 -7.01
C GLY A 103 -4.41 5.21 -6.30
N SER A 104 -4.86 6.28 -6.95
CA SER A 104 -6.13 6.94 -6.63
C SER A 104 -7.30 6.10 -7.15
N VAL A 105 -8.49 6.32 -6.58
CA VAL A 105 -9.72 5.59 -6.93
C VAL A 105 -10.72 6.58 -7.52
N PRO A 106 -11.26 6.37 -8.73
CA PRO A 106 -12.24 7.29 -9.32
C PRO A 106 -13.52 7.39 -8.50
N ASN A 107 -14.11 8.59 -8.44
CA ASN A 107 -15.42 8.81 -7.84
C ASN A 107 -16.54 8.66 -8.88
N PRO A 108 -17.53 7.78 -8.67
CA PRO A 108 -18.62 7.61 -9.63
C PRO A 108 -19.69 8.72 -9.57
N THR A 109 -19.66 9.63 -8.58
CA THR A 109 -20.76 10.57 -8.29
C THR A 109 -20.54 12.02 -8.74
N GLY A 110 -19.40 12.32 -9.36
CA GLY A 110 -19.26 13.44 -10.30
C GLY A 110 -19.14 14.87 -9.73
N SER A 111 -19.04 15.05 -8.41
CA SER A 111 -18.64 16.35 -7.82
C SER A 111 -17.14 16.48 -7.55
N ASP A 112 -16.48 15.33 -7.41
CA ASP A 112 -15.09 15.11 -7.07
C ASP A 112 -14.54 14.09 -8.08
N ASP A 113 -13.26 14.19 -8.48
CA ASP A 113 -12.69 13.27 -9.48
C ASP A 113 -12.36 11.90 -8.83
N PHE A 114 -12.03 11.90 -7.53
CA PHE A 114 -11.58 10.71 -6.79
C PHE A 114 -12.37 10.44 -5.50
N ASP A 115 -12.50 9.16 -5.13
CA ASP A 115 -12.98 8.74 -3.82
C ASP A 115 -11.82 8.78 -2.84
N ASP A 116 -11.69 9.91 -2.17
CA ASP A 116 -10.60 10.18 -1.26
C ASP A 116 -10.45 9.13 -0.16
N PHE A 117 -9.20 8.78 0.09
CA PHE A 117 -8.85 7.92 1.21
C PHE A 117 -7.54 8.32 1.85
N THR A 118 -7.27 7.75 3.02
CA THR A 118 -6.07 8.02 3.79
C THR A 118 -5.39 6.72 4.14
N ILE A 119 -4.08 6.69 3.95
CA ILE A 119 -3.21 5.62 4.44
C ILE A 119 -2.28 6.12 5.55
N ARG A 120 -1.93 5.24 6.49
CA ARG A 120 -0.87 5.43 7.48
C ARG A 120 -0.28 4.09 7.89
N ASN A 121 0.81 4.12 8.66
CA ASN A 121 1.40 2.91 9.26
C ASN A 121 1.63 1.81 8.21
N VAL A 122 2.39 2.18 7.17
CA VAL A 122 2.68 1.31 6.04
C VAL A 122 4.03 0.63 6.25
N TYR A 123 4.02 -0.70 6.35
CA TYR A 123 5.22 -1.51 6.62
C TYR A 123 5.35 -2.62 5.60
N CYS A 124 6.56 -2.82 5.07
CA CYS A 124 6.89 -3.99 4.27
C CYS A 124 7.64 -5.00 5.14
N HIS A 125 7.11 -6.21 5.25
CA HIS A 125 7.76 -7.35 5.89
C HIS A 125 8.32 -8.29 4.82
N PHE A 126 9.52 -8.81 5.05
CA PHE A 126 10.19 -9.72 4.12
C PHE A 126 11.19 -10.62 4.85
N HIS A 127 11.44 -11.80 4.28
CA HIS A 127 12.47 -12.71 4.78
C HIS A 127 13.87 -12.24 4.38
N GLN A 128 14.85 -12.43 5.27
CA GLN A 128 16.28 -12.14 5.04
C GLN A 128 17.14 -13.37 5.26
N GLU A 129 18.34 -13.39 4.65
CA GLU A 129 19.41 -14.31 5.06
C GLU A 129 19.91 -13.94 6.46
N SER A 130 20.15 -14.97 7.27
CA SER A 130 20.68 -14.83 8.64
C SER A 130 22.14 -14.40 8.67
#